data_AF-G7LZK5-F1
#
_entry.id   AF-G7LZK5-F1
#
_cell.length_a   1.000
_cell.length_b   1.000
_cell.length_c   1.000
_cell.angle_alpha   90.00
_cell.angle_beta   90.00
_cell.angle_gamma   90.00
#
_symmetry.space_group_name_H-M   'P 1'
#
loop_
_entity.id
_entity.type
_entity.pdbx_description
1 polymer ?
#
loop_
_entity_poly.entity_id
_entity_poly.type
_entity_poly.pdbx_seq_one_letter_code
_entity_poly.pdbx_strand_id
1 'polypeptide(L)'
;MLTEELSIKAGNRKNISISFNDKKGVHIKSPKKLKLNADGEITIKTQKRVKIKAQSQILLMKRNNLHKVSIEGDFYIKGNNVIMDGSNREAYAPLGE
;
A
#
# COMPACT_ATOMS: atom_id res chain seq x y z
N MET A 1 13.54 12.34 31.28
CA MET A 1 12.42 11.54 30.76
C MET A 1 12.42 11.67 29.26
N LEU A 2 12.66 10.58 28.53
CA LEU A 2 12.46 10.55 27.07
C LEU A 2 10.96 10.32 26.82
N THR A 3 10.37 11.13 25.95
CA THR A 3 8.95 11.04 25.58
C THR A 3 8.72 9.76 24.77
N GLU A 4 7.81 8.89 25.21
CA GLU A 4 7.46 7.64 24.51
C GLU A 4 6.68 7.87 23.20
N GLU A 5 6.23 9.11 22.94
CA GLU A 5 5.50 9.47 21.75
C GLU A 5 5.76 10.93 21.31
N LEU A 6 6.02 11.13 20.01
CA LEU A 6 6.03 12.44 19.35
C LEU A 6 4.78 12.55 18.46
N SER A 7 3.96 13.60 18.66
CA SER A 7 2.72 13.81 17.90
C SER A 7 2.69 15.21 17.29
N ILE A 8 2.55 15.28 15.96
CA ILE A 8 2.32 16.54 15.23
C ILE A 8 0.83 16.62 14.89
N LYS A 9 0.15 17.64 15.42
CA LYS A 9 -1.25 17.97 15.13
C LYS A 9 -1.33 19.42 14.68
N ALA A 10 -1.77 19.68 13.46
CA ALA A 10 -2.15 21.03 13.08
C ALA A 10 -3.49 21.35 13.78
N GLY A 11 -3.54 22.31 14.69
CA GLY A 11 -4.67 23.05 15.32
C GLY A 11 -6.10 22.49 15.51
N ASN A 12 -6.64 21.62 14.66
CA ASN A 12 -8.04 21.13 14.65
C ASN A 12 -8.09 19.60 14.47
N ARG A 13 -9.06 18.94 15.13
CA ARG A 13 -9.40 17.50 14.99
C ARG A 13 -9.66 17.03 13.55
N LYS A 14 -9.88 17.95 12.61
CA LYS A 14 -10.07 17.68 11.17
C LYS A 14 -8.79 17.76 10.33
N ASN A 15 -7.62 17.86 10.96
CA ASN A 15 -6.34 17.90 10.26
C ASN A 15 -5.64 16.53 10.29
N ILE A 16 -4.63 16.37 9.43
CA ILE A 16 -3.76 15.19 9.47
C ILE A 16 -3.08 15.10 10.84
N SER A 17 -2.98 13.90 11.38
CA SER A 17 -2.21 13.64 12.60
C SER A 17 -1.18 12.57 12.32
N ILE A 18 0.06 12.84 12.74
CA ILE A 18 1.18 11.90 12.67
C ILE A 18 1.67 11.67 14.10
N SER A 19 1.74 10.42 14.52
CA SER A 19 2.39 10.06 15.77
C SER A 19 3.44 8.96 15.59
N PHE A 20 4.49 9.05 16.40
CA PHE A 20 5.59 8.08 16.47
C PHE A 20 5.56 7.46 17.85
N ASN A 21 5.38 6.15 17.93
CA ASN A 21 5.29 5.43 19.20
C ASN A 21 6.16 4.17 19.13
N ASP A 22 7.02 3.95 20.11
CA ASP A 22 8.00 2.85 20.07
C ASP A 22 7.35 1.45 19.99
N LYS A 23 6.15 1.30 20.55
CA LYS A 23 5.40 0.02 20.54
C LYS A 23 4.57 -0.18 19.28
N LYS A 24 4.08 0.90 18.66
CA LYS A 24 3.12 0.87 17.54
C LYS A 24 3.70 1.31 16.20
N GLY A 25 4.87 1.92 16.20
CA GLY A 25 5.52 2.53 15.04
C GLY A 25 4.92 3.90 14.68
N VAL A 26 4.93 4.21 13.39
CA VAL A 26 4.40 5.47 12.84
C VAL A 26 2.91 5.32 12.51
N HIS A 27 2.08 6.22 13.05
CA HIS A 27 0.65 6.28 12.77
C HIS A 27 0.30 7.59 12.06
N ILE A 28 -0.18 7.49 10.81
CA ILE A 28 -0.65 8.61 10.01
C ILE A 28 -2.16 8.49 9.84
N LYS A 29 -2.91 9.48 10.31
CA LYS A 29 -4.37 9.55 10.14
C LYS A 29 -4.72 10.79 9.33
N SER A 30 -5.32 10.59 8.15
CA SER A 30 -5.97 11.64 7.37
C SER A 30 -7.49 11.53 7.51
N PRO A 31 -8.19 12.61 7.88
CA PRO A 31 -9.65 12.60 8.01
C PRO A 31 -10.40 12.58 6.67
N LYS A 32 -9.70 12.81 5.55
CA LYS A 32 -10.25 12.69 4.20
C LYS A 32 -9.41 11.70 3.38
N LYS A 33 -8.48 12.21 2.58
CA LYS A 33 -7.60 11.42 1.70
C LYS A 33 -6.15 11.55 2.17
N LEU A 34 -5.40 10.46 2.11
CA LEU A 34 -3.94 10.48 2.22
C LEU A 34 -3.37 10.22 0.82
N LYS A 35 -2.52 11.12 0.32
CA LYS A 35 -1.79 10.96 -0.95
C LYS A 35 -0.30 11.02 -0.66
N LEU A 36 0.44 9.98 -1.03
CA LEU A 36 1.90 9.93 -0.94
C LEU A 36 2.44 10.01 -2.37
N ASN A 37 3.21 11.05 -2.68
CA ASN A 37 3.91 11.20 -3.96
C ASN A 37 5.40 11.32 -3.65
N ALA A 38 6.23 10.68 -4.47
CA ALA A 38 7.68 10.80 -4.42
C ALA A 38 8.21 10.87 -5.85
N ASP A 39 9.31 11.61 -6.04
CA ASP A 39 10.00 11.66 -7.33
C ASP A 39 10.82 10.39 -7.60
N GLY A 40 11.20 9.69 -6.52
CA GLY A 40 11.89 8.39 -6.56
C GLY A 40 10.95 7.23 -6.22
N GLU A 41 11.05 6.74 -4.98
CA GLU A 41 10.36 5.53 -4.52
C GLU A 41 9.60 5.77 -3.20
N ILE A 42 8.50 5.04 -3.01
CA ILE A 42 7.85 4.86 -1.71
C ILE A 42 7.95 3.37 -1.34
N THR A 43 8.81 3.05 -0.38
CA THR A 43 9.02 1.66 0.09
C THR A 43 8.34 1.44 1.45
N ILE A 44 7.56 0.35 1.58
CA ILE A 44 7.00 -0.11 2.86
C ILE A 44 7.62 -1.46 3.22
N LYS A 45 8.60 -1.46 4.13
CA LYS A 45 9.31 -2.67 4.56
C LYS A 45 9.09 -2.92 6.05
N THR A 46 8.76 -4.17 6.40
CA THR A 46 8.63 -4.61 7.80
C THR A 46 9.01 -6.07 7.93
N GLN A 47 9.56 -6.47 9.08
CA GLN A 47 9.90 -7.86 9.38
C GLN A 47 8.68 -8.75 9.64
N LYS A 48 7.51 -8.15 9.91
CA LYS A 48 6.28 -8.89 10.21
C LYS A 48 5.47 -9.11 8.94
N ARG A 49 4.49 -8.23 8.70
CA ARG A 49 3.64 -8.26 7.51
C ARG A 49 3.10 -6.87 7.23
N VAL A 50 2.90 -6.54 5.96
CA VAL A 50 2.13 -5.38 5.54
C VAL A 50 0.66 -5.78 5.46
N LYS A 51 -0.24 -5.05 6.13
CA LYS A 51 -1.69 -5.30 6.07
C LYS A 51 -2.40 -4.06 5.53
N ILE A 52 -2.96 -4.19 4.33
CA ILE A 52 -3.81 -3.15 3.72
C ILE A 52 -5.26 -3.55 3.97
N LYS A 53 -6.01 -2.70 4.67
CA LYS A 53 -7.46 -2.87 4.87
C LYS A 53 -8.18 -1.75 4.13
N ALA A 54 -9.00 -2.11 3.15
CA ALA A 54 -9.91 -1.20 2.47
C ALA A 54 -11.35 -1.57 2.83
N GLN A 55 -12.25 -0.57 2.89
CA GLN A 55 -13.67 -0.85 3.12
C GLN A 55 -14.33 -1.53 1.91
N SER A 56 -13.89 -1.20 0.69
CA SER A 56 -14.45 -1.75 -0.55
C SER A 56 -13.40 -2.45 -1.40
N GLN A 57 -12.40 -1.73 -1.90
CA GLN A 57 -11.47 -2.24 -2.91
C GLN A 57 -10.04 -1.74 -2.73
N ILE A 58 -9.08 -2.53 -3.23
CA ILE A 58 -7.69 -2.14 -3.44
C ILE A 58 -7.47 -2.10 -4.95
N LEU A 59 -7.06 -0.95 -5.49
CA LEU A 59 -6.75 -0.77 -6.90
C LEU A 59 -5.24 -0.60 -7.07
N LEU A 60 -4.65 -1.42 -7.94
CA LEU A 60 -3.26 -1.30 -8.36
C LEU A 60 -3.24 -1.03 -9.87
N MET A 61 -2.74 0.15 -10.26
CA MET A 61 -2.87 0.65 -11.63
C MET A 61 -1.54 1.23 -12.12
N LYS A 62 -1.14 0.84 -13.34
CA LYS A 62 -0.04 1.49 -14.07
C LYS A 62 -0.53 2.79 -14.70
N ARG A 63 0.30 3.84 -14.75
CA ARG A 63 -0.07 5.12 -15.36
C ARG A 63 -0.11 5.07 -16.89
N ASN A 64 0.78 4.31 -17.54
CA ASN A 64 0.86 4.14 -19.00
C ASN A 64 1.59 2.81 -19.34
N ASN A 65 1.99 2.58 -20.60
CA ASN A 65 2.65 1.34 -21.03
C ASN A 65 4.12 1.21 -20.60
N LEU A 66 4.77 2.29 -20.18
CA LEU A 66 6.15 2.28 -19.67
C LEU A 66 6.21 1.88 -18.19
N HIS A 67 5.10 2.02 -17.45
CA HIS A 67 5.03 1.62 -16.05
C HIS A 67 4.55 0.18 -15.91
N LYS A 68 5.12 -0.55 -14.95
CA LYS A 68 4.79 -1.95 -14.68
C LYS A 68 4.28 -2.11 -13.25
N VAL A 69 3.42 -3.11 -13.08
CA VAL A 69 3.04 -3.66 -11.78
C VAL A 69 3.61 -5.07 -11.75
N SER A 70 4.44 -5.38 -10.76
CA SER A 70 4.99 -6.71 -10.55
C SER A 70 4.59 -7.21 -9.17
N ILE A 71 4.25 -8.50 -9.09
CA ILE A 71 4.07 -9.23 -7.83
C ILE A 71 5.00 -10.43 -7.94
N GLU A 72 5.96 -10.52 -7.02
CA GLU A 72 6.92 -11.62 -6.98
C GLU A 72 6.52 -12.60 -5.87
N GLY A 73 6.62 -13.90 -6.16
CA GLY A 73 6.18 -14.98 -5.26
C GLY A 73 4.69 -15.31 -5.39
N ASP A 74 4.12 -15.90 -4.35
CA ASP A 74 2.74 -16.41 -4.39
C ASP A 74 1.71 -15.31 -4.11
N PHE A 75 0.61 -15.33 -4.86
CA PHE A 75 -0.53 -14.43 -4.67
C PHE A 75 -1.82 -15.23 -4.44
N TYR A 76 -2.44 -15.01 -3.28
CA TYR A 76 -3.68 -15.69 -2.88
C TYR A 76 -4.81 -14.69 -2.69
N ILE A 77 -5.93 -14.91 -3.38
CA ILE A 77 -7.18 -14.15 -3.18
C ILE A 77 -8.15 -15.03 -2.40
N LYS A 78 -8.68 -14.52 -1.28
CA LYS A 78 -9.72 -15.20 -0.50
C LYS A 78 -10.94 -14.28 -0.38
N GLY A 79 -12.02 -14.61 -1.09
CA GLY A 79 -13.29 -13.88 -1.04
C GLY A 79 -14.47 -14.77 -1.44
N ASN A 80 -15.66 -14.48 -0.92
CA ASN A 80 -16.87 -15.27 -1.20
C ASN A 80 -17.37 -15.08 -2.65
N ASN A 81 -17.08 -13.94 -3.28
CA ASN A 81 -17.49 -13.58 -4.64
C ASN A 81 -16.30 -12.97 -5.39
N VAL A 82 -15.29 -13.77 -5.69
CA VAL A 82 -14.19 -13.32 -6.58
C VAL A 82 -14.74 -13.29 -8.01
N ILE A 83 -15.09 -12.11 -8.52
CA ILE A 83 -15.35 -11.91 -9.95
C ILE A 83 -13.98 -11.77 -10.62
N MET A 84 -13.41 -12.89 -11.02
CA MET A 84 -12.14 -12.93 -11.72
C MET A 84 -12.41 -12.81 -13.23
N ASP A 85 -12.57 -11.58 -13.74
CA ASP A 85 -12.25 -11.27 -15.14
C ASP A 85 -10.72 -11.19 -15.30
N GLY A 86 -10.03 -12.20 -14.78
CA GLY A 86 -8.58 -12.31 -14.79
C GLY A 86 -8.12 -12.81 -16.14
N SER A 87 -8.03 -11.94 -17.14
CA SER A 87 -7.30 -12.25 -18.35
C SER A 87 -5.79 -12.20 -18.07
N ASN A 88 -5.18 -13.35 -17.77
CA ASN A 88 -3.74 -13.49 -17.81
C ASN A 88 -3.31 -13.71 -19.27
N ARG A 89 -2.55 -12.76 -19.83
CA ARG A 89 -1.92 -12.88 -21.17
C ARG A 89 -0.41 -12.99 -21.04
N GLU A 90 0.09 -13.79 -20.10
CA GLU A 90 1.46 -14.27 -20.20
C GLU A 90 1.54 -15.31 -21.33
N ALA A 91 1.72 -14.82 -22.56
CA ALA A 91 2.28 -15.64 -23.63
C ALA A 91 3.79 -15.61 -23.49
N TYR A 92 4.37 -16.68 -22.94
CA TYR A 92 5.81 -16.92 -23.11
C TYR A 92 6.06 -17.16 -24.60
N ALA A 93 7.13 -16.57 -25.14
CA ALA A 93 7.58 -16.96 -26.47
C ALA A 93 7.85 -18.47 -26.45
N PRO A 94 7.47 -19.24 -27.50
CA PRO A 94 7.85 -20.64 -27.58
C PRO A 94 9.37 -20.71 -27.45
N LEU A 95 9.86 -21.63 -26.60
CA LEU A 95 11.26 -22.01 -26.59
C LEU A 95 11.56 -22.52 -28.00
N GLY A 96 12.30 -21.72 -28.76
CA GLY A 96 12.71 -22.09 -30.11
C GLY A 96 13.57 -23.34 -30.06
N GLU A 97 13.27 -24.31 -30.94
CA GLU A 97 14.22 -25.29 -31.45
C GLU A 97 14.85 -24.75 -32.73
#